data_AF-G2RDC8-F1
#
_entry.id   AF-G2RDC8-F1
#
_cell.length_a   1.000
_cell.length_b   1.000
_cell.length_c   1.000
_cell.angle_alpha   90.00
_cell.angle_beta   90.00
_cell.angle_gamma   90.00
#
_symmetry.space_group_name_H-M   'P 1'
#
loop_
_entity.id
_entity.type
_entity.pdbx_description
1 polymer ?
#
loop_
_entity_poly.entity_id
_entity_poly.type
_entity_poly.pdbx_seq_one_letter_code
_entity_poly.pdbx_strand_id
1 'polypeptide(L)'
;MVAAVKQLKDNGVGVSQTLEILQQEHPHVPLLPRDIYNARAAINRNPQKVASGLLEDRPAIYNKPHPSAEERIRADLRRELAKTREELDKLKSDSSKEIEELRQKLREKDKIIEKFEQFIDICNQRVMVSLTNKEDRAGGTSSGS
;
A
#
# COMPACT_ATOMS: atom_id res chain seq x y z
N MET A 1 -36.34 30.25 16.89
CA MET A 1 -36.88 28.90 16.59
C MET A 1 -36.89 27.94 17.81
N VAL A 2 -35.74 27.57 18.39
CA VAL A 2 -35.67 26.54 19.47
C VAL A 2 -36.46 26.91 20.74
N ALA A 3 -36.50 28.20 21.10
CA ALA A 3 -37.30 28.69 22.22
C ALA A 3 -38.81 28.47 22.03
N ALA A 4 -39.34 28.74 20.83
CA ALA A 4 -40.74 28.51 20.49
C ALA A 4 -41.09 27.01 20.50
N VAL A 5 -40.19 26.17 19.97
CA VAL A 5 -40.33 24.70 20.05
C VAL A 5 -40.37 24.21 21.51
N LYS A 6 -39.58 24.83 22.41
CA LYS A 6 -39.59 24.48 23.84
C LYS A 6 -40.93 24.83 24.49
N GLN A 7 -41.45 26.03 24.27
CA GLN A 7 -42.75 26.46 24.82
C GLN A 7 -43.88 25.54 24.36
N LEU A 8 -43.95 25.22 23.06
CA LEU A 8 -44.97 24.32 22.52
C LEU A 8 -44.84 22.89 23.07
N LYS A 9 -43.61 22.40 23.26
CA LYS A 9 -43.35 21.10 23.91
C LYS A 9 -43.81 21.11 25.36
N ASP A 10 -43.50 22.16 26.12
CA ASP A 10 -43.87 22.28 27.54
C ASP A 10 -45.41 22.39 27.70
N ASN A 11 -46.10 22.95 26.69
CA ASN A 11 -47.56 22.98 26.58
C ASN A 11 -48.19 21.66 26.07
N GLY A 12 -47.40 20.59 25.89
CA GLY A 12 -47.90 19.27 25.51
C GLY A 12 -48.23 19.08 24.02
N VAL A 13 -47.85 20.03 23.15
CA VAL A 13 -48.18 19.98 21.72
C VAL A 13 -47.35 18.90 21.00
N GLY A 14 -47.95 18.19 20.05
CA GLY A 14 -47.27 17.16 19.23
C GLY A 14 -46.26 17.74 18.23
N VAL A 15 -45.39 16.90 17.67
CA VAL A 15 -44.35 17.33 16.70
C VAL A 15 -44.96 17.91 15.42
N SER A 16 -45.96 17.24 14.84
CA SER A 16 -46.63 17.70 13.62
C SER A 16 -47.37 19.03 13.82
N GLN A 17 -48.08 19.17 14.93
CA GLN A 17 -48.76 20.42 15.31
C GLN A 17 -47.76 21.55 15.57
N THR A 18 -46.63 21.26 16.21
CA THR A 18 -45.56 22.25 16.42
C THR A 18 -45.01 22.77 15.09
N LEU A 19 -44.87 21.88 14.10
CA LEU A 19 -44.40 22.27 12.77
C LEU A 19 -45.41 23.20 12.08
N GLU A 20 -46.69 22.84 12.09
CA GLU A 20 -47.76 23.64 11.47
C GLU A 20 -47.85 25.04 12.09
N ILE A 21 -47.84 25.14 13.43
CA ILE A 21 -47.87 26.41 14.15
C ILE A 21 -46.67 27.29 13.75
N LEU A 22 -45.47 26.73 13.76
CA LEU A 22 -44.26 27.50 13.46
C LEU A 22 -44.17 27.90 11.97
N GLN A 23 -44.69 27.08 11.06
CA GLN A 23 -44.79 27.44 9.65
C GLN A 23 -45.81 28.57 9.42
N GLN A 24 -46.90 28.60 10.20
CA GLN A 24 -47.89 29.67 10.14
C GLN A 24 -47.37 30.99 10.74
N GLU A 25 -46.64 30.93 11.86
CA GLU A 25 -46.01 32.10 12.50
C GLU A 25 -44.83 32.65 11.70
N HIS A 26 -44.10 31.78 10.99
CA HIS A 26 -42.91 32.15 10.21
C HIS A 26 -42.99 31.62 8.76
N PRO A 27 -43.89 32.17 7.93
CA PRO A 27 -44.13 31.66 6.56
C PRO A 27 -42.93 31.82 5.61
N HIS A 28 -41.96 32.65 5.98
CA HIS A 28 -40.74 32.92 5.22
C HIS A 28 -39.59 31.95 5.59
N VAL A 29 -39.77 31.10 6.59
CA VAL A 29 -38.77 30.09 7.01
C VAL A 29 -39.34 28.70 6.76
N PRO A 30 -38.91 28.00 5.69
CA PRO A 30 -39.39 26.66 5.41
C PRO A 30 -38.81 25.67 6.44
N LEU A 31 -39.63 25.29 7.41
CA LEU A 31 -39.27 24.31 8.44
C LEU A 31 -39.64 22.90 7.97
N LEU A 32 -38.78 21.93 8.28
CA LEU A 32 -39.06 20.51 8.06
C LEU A 32 -39.41 19.81 9.39
N PRO A 33 -40.17 18.70 9.37
CA PRO A 33 -40.42 17.90 10.58
C PRO A 33 -39.14 17.51 11.33
N ARG A 34 -38.06 17.23 10.59
CA ARG A 34 -36.73 16.91 11.13
C ARG A 34 -36.18 18.02 12.03
N ASP A 35 -36.42 19.28 11.70
CA ASP A 35 -35.90 20.42 12.45
C ASP A 35 -36.56 20.50 13.83
N ILE A 36 -37.85 20.17 13.91
CA ILE A 36 -38.59 20.09 15.18
C ILE A 36 -38.07 18.92 16.02
N TYR A 37 -37.80 17.76 15.43
CA TYR A 37 -37.18 16.64 16.13
C TYR A 37 -35.79 16.99 16.68
N ASN A 38 -34.94 17.62 15.86
CA ASN A 38 -33.61 18.06 16.27
C ASN A 38 -33.68 19.07 17.41
N ALA A 39 -34.59 20.05 17.33
CA ALA A 39 -34.80 21.04 18.37
C ALA A 39 -35.27 20.39 19.68
N ARG A 40 -36.25 19.48 19.64
CA ARG A 40 -36.71 18.73 20.83
C ARG A 40 -35.61 17.87 21.45
N ALA A 41 -34.82 17.18 20.63
CA ALA A 41 -33.69 16.39 21.10
C ALA A 41 -32.61 17.28 21.77
N ALA A 42 -32.33 18.45 21.21
CA ALA A 42 -31.40 19.41 21.79
C ALA A 42 -31.92 19.97 23.13
N ILE A 43 -33.21 20.30 23.22
CA ILE A 43 -33.88 20.74 24.46
C ILE A 43 -33.80 19.65 25.54
N ASN A 44 -34.05 18.39 25.18
CA ASN A 44 -33.98 17.27 26.13
C ASN A 44 -32.56 17.04 26.65
N ARG A 45 -31.54 17.19 25.79
CA ARG A 45 -30.13 17.04 26.19
C ARG A 45 -29.65 18.19 27.08
N ASN A 46 -30.09 19.42 26.81
CA ASN A 46 -29.65 20.63 27.50
C ASN A 46 -30.83 21.59 27.79
N PRO A 47 -31.66 21.32 28.80
CA PRO A 47 -32.89 22.08 29.04
C PRO A 47 -32.67 23.55 29.43
N GLN A 48 -31.49 23.87 29.99
CA GLN A 48 -31.13 25.23 30.43
C GLN A 48 -30.45 26.09 29.35
N LYS A 49 -29.97 25.50 28.25
CA LYS A 49 -29.12 26.21 27.26
C LYS A 49 -29.90 27.05 26.24
N VAL A 50 -31.21 27.19 26.39
CA VAL A 50 -32.08 27.87 25.41
C VAL A 50 -31.98 29.41 25.50
N ALA A 51 -31.36 29.95 26.56
CA ALA A 51 -31.28 31.39 26.81
C ALA A 51 -30.08 32.12 26.17
N SER A 52 -29.11 31.42 25.56
CA SER A 52 -27.96 32.09 24.95
C SER A 52 -28.29 32.55 23.52
N GLY A 53 -29.03 33.66 23.40
CA GLY A 53 -29.37 34.34 22.15
C GLY A 53 -28.20 35.04 21.45
N LEU A 54 -26.99 34.47 21.45
CA LEU A 54 -25.79 35.07 20.87
C LEU A 54 -24.91 34.03 20.17
N LEU A 55 -25.39 33.43 19.09
CA LEU A 55 -24.52 32.75 18.12
C LEU A 55 -25.17 32.53 16.74
N GLU A 56 -26.06 33.44 16.31
CA GLU A 56 -26.69 33.35 14.98
C GLU A 56 -25.89 34.02 13.84
N ASP A 57 -24.71 34.61 14.08
CA ASP A 57 -23.96 35.30 13.00
C ASP A 57 -22.55 34.75 12.71
N ARG A 58 -22.38 33.42 12.81
CA ARG A 58 -21.24 32.79 12.16
C ARG A 58 -21.67 31.51 11.46
N PRO A 59 -21.55 31.39 10.13
CA PRO A 59 -21.67 30.09 9.50
C PRO A 59 -20.60 29.19 10.13
N ALA A 60 -21.05 28.18 10.88
CA ALA A 60 -20.21 27.08 11.30
C ALA A 60 -19.91 26.24 10.06
N ILE A 61 -19.05 26.76 9.19
CA ILE A 61 -18.40 25.96 8.16
C ILE A 61 -17.71 24.83 8.92
N TYR A 62 -18.09 23.58 8.64
CA TYR A 62 -17.40 22.41 9.16
C TYR A 62 -15.98 22.42 8.59
N ASN A 63 -15.07 23.12 9.27
CA ASN A 63 -13.66 22.96 9.04
C ASN A 63 -13.29 21.64 9.68
N LYS A 64 -12.92 20.66 8.83
CA LYS A 64 -12.31 19.43 9.31
C LYS A 64 -11.17 19.83 10.26
N PRO A 65 -11.14 19.32 11.51
CA PRO A 65 -10.07 19.67 12.43
C PRO A 65 -8.73 19.36 11.77
N HIS A 66 -7.77 20.27 11.92
CA HIS A 66 -6.44 20.03 11.41
C HIS A 66 -5.93 18.70 11.97
N PRO A 67 -5.35 17.83 11.11
CA PRO A 67 -4.88 16.53 11.56
C PRO A 67 -3.86 16.73 12.68
N SER A 68 -4.00 15.93 13.73
CA SER A 68 -3.10 15.97 14.87
C SER A 68 -1.67 15.61 14.42
N ALA A 69 -0.67 15.98 15.21
CA ALA A 69 0.72 15.59 14.92
C ALA A 69 0.85 14.07 14.77
N GLU A 70 0.14 13.29 15.61
CA GLU A 70 0.12 11.83 15.55
C GLU A 70 -0.50 11.29 14.25
N GLU A 71 -1.58 11.91 13.76
CA GLU A 71 -2.21 11.51 12.50
C GLU A 71 -1.31 11.77 11.29
N ARG A 72 -0.55 12.87 11.30
CA ARG A 72 0.44 13.17 10.27
C ARG A 72 1.58 12.16 10.29
N ILE A 73 2.16 11.90 11.46
CA ILE A 73 3.21 10.90 11.64
C ILE A 73 2.73 9.52 11.16
N ARG A 74 1.50 9.12 11.49
CA ARG A 74 0.94 7.84 11.04
C ARG A 74 0.78 7.78 9.52
N ALA A 75 0.40 8.88 8.88
CA ALA A 75 0.29 8.95 7.43
C ALA A 75 1.68 8.83 6.77
N ASP A 76 2.68 9.53 7.30
CA ASP A 76 4.06 9.49 6.82
C ASP A 76 4.65 8.08 6.98
N LEU A 77 4.49 7.44 8.15
CA LEU A 77 4.93 6.06 8.39
C LEU A 77 4.27 5.06 7.45
N ARG A 78 2.98 5.22 7.14
CA ARG A 78 2.29 4.34 6.17
C ARG A 78 2.86 4.51 4.77
N ARG A 79 3.13 5.75 4.36
CA ARG A 79 3.73 6.06 3.06
C ARG A 79 5.15 5.49 2.97
N GLU A 80 5.93 5.67 4.02
CA GLU A 80 7.29 5.16 4.10
C GLU A 80 7.29 3.63 4.05
N LEU A 81 6.47 2.96 4.86
CA LEU A 81 6.33 1.50 4.83
C LEU A 81 5.91 0.95 3.45
N ALA A 82 4.99 1.64 2.76
CA ALA A 82 4.60 1.24 1.42
C ALA A 82 5.79 1.34 0.45
N LYS A 83 6.52 2.47 0.50
CA LYS A 83 7.73 2.68 -0.30
C LYS A 83 8.81 1.62 0.00
N THR A 84 9.09 1.33 1.27
CA THR A 84 10.12 0.33 1.64
C THR A 84 9.75 -1.07 1.15
N ARG A 85 8.46 -1.42 1.16
CA ARG A 85 7.97 -2.70 0.62
C ARG A 85 8.17 -2.78 -0.89
N GLU A 86 7.82 -1.73 -1.63
CA GLU A 86 8.06 -1.66 -3.08
C GLU A 86 9.54 -1.76 -3.42
N GLU A 87 10.41 -1.05 -2.69
CA GLU A 87 11.86 -1.12 -2.86
C GLU A 87 12.41 -2.52 -2.58
N LEU A 88 11.91 -3.18 -1.53
CA LEU A 88 12.30 -4.55 -1.20
C LEU A 88 11.90 -5.55 -2.29
N ASP A 89 10.68 -5.44 -2.80
CA ASP A 89 10.18 -6.34 -3.85
C ASP A 89 10.94 -6.11 -5.16
N LYS A 90 11.26 -4.86 -5.49
CA LYS A 90 12.14 -4.53 -6.62
C LYS A 90 13.53 -5.14 -6.45
N LEU A 91 14.15 -4.97 -5.28
CA LEU A 91 15.47 -5.54 -4.99
C LEU A 91 15.47 -7.07 -5.14
N LYS A 92 14.46 -7.75 -4.61
CA LYS A 92 14.33 -9.22 -4.76
C LYS A 92 14.20 -9.65 -6.22
N SER A 93 13.40 -8.93 -7.02
CA SER A 93 13.27 -9.18 -8.46
C SER A 93 14.61 -9.00 -9.16
N ASP A 94 15.28 -7.88 -8.92
CA ASP A 94 16.53 -7.54 -9.61
C ASP A 94 17.65 -8.52 -9.22
N SER A 95 17.78 -8.87 -7.93
CA SER A 95 18.72 -9.90 -7.47
C SER A 95 18.41 -11.27 -8.06
N SER A 96 17.14 -11.65 -8.20
CA SER A 96 16.77 -12.94 -8.80
C SER A 96 17.17 -13.02 -10.27
N LYS A 97 17.01 -11.92 -11.02
CA LYS A 97 17.47 -11.82 -12.41
C LYS A 97 18.98 -11.93 -12.51
N GLU A 98 19.70 -11.17 -11.68
CA GLU A 98 21.17 -11.20 -11.64
C GLU A 98 21.70 -12.60 -11.31
N ILE A 99 21.07 -13.30 -10.35
CA ILE A 99 21.44 -14.69 -10.02
C ILE A 99 21.24 -15.61 -11.23
N GLU A 100 20.14 -15.48 -11.96
CA GLU A 100 19.90 -16.34 -13.13
C GLU A 100 20.88 -16.03 -14.28
N GLU A 101 21.22 -14.76 -14.51
CA GLU A 101 22.25 -14.36 -15.46
C GLU A 101 23.62 -14.93 -15.09
N LEU A 102 24.00 -14.87 -13.82
CA LEU A 102 25.25 -15.45 -13.32
C LEU A 102 25.28 -16.97 -13.45
N ARG A 103 24.16 -17.65 -13.14
CA ARG A 103 24.02 -19.10 -13.36
C ARG A 103 24.14 -19.47 -14.83
N GLN A 104 23.57 -18.67 -15.72
CA GLN A 104 23.69 -18.89 -17.16
C GLN A 104 25.14 -18.77 -17.62
N LYS A 105 25.87 -17.74 -17.16
CA LYS A 105 27.30 -17.57 -17.43
C LYS A 105 28.13 -18.75 -16.91
N LEU A 106 27.81 -19.30 -15.74
CA LEU A 106 28.45 -20.51 -15.23
C LEU A 106 28.22 -21.71 -16.16
N ARG A 107 26.98 -21.97 -16.55
CA ARG A 107 26.64 -23.05 -17.49
C ARG A 107 27.38 -22.92 -18.84
N GLU A 108 27.56 -21.71 -19.33
CA GLU A 108 28.31 -21.45 -20.56
C GLU A 108 29.81 -21.72 -20.39
N LYS A 109 30.38 -21.31 -19.26
CA LYS A 109 31.78 -21.59 -18.93
C LYS A 109 32.03 -23.08 -18.74
N ASP A 110 31.13 -23.80 -18.09
CA ASP A 110 31.24 -25.26 -17.91
C ASP A 110 31.27 -25.99 -19.26
N LYS A 111 30.41 -25.59 -20.20
CA LYS A 111 30.44 -26.14 -21.58
C LYS A 111 31.76 -25.86 -22.30
N ILE A 112 32.38 -24.71 -22.05
CA ILE A 112 33.67 -24.36 -22.62
C ILE A 112 34.77 -25.23 -22.00
N ILE A 113 34.75 -25.41 -20.68
CA ILE A 113 35.68 -26.29 -19.96
C ILE A 113 35.58 -27.71 -20.51
N GLU A 114 34.38 -28.26 -20.65
CA GLU A 114 34.15 -29.60 -21.19
C GLU A 114 34.75 -29.76 -22.60
N LYS A 115 34.61 -28.76 -23.46
CA LYS A 115 35.25 -28.76 -24.80
C LYS A 115 36.78 -28.75 -24.72
N PHE A 116 37.34 -28.00 -23.77
CA PHE A 116 38.79 -27.99 -23.54
C PHE A 116 39.27 -29.32 -22.98
N GLU A 117 38.54 -29.96 -22.08
CA GLU A 117 38.84 -31.29 -21.55
C GLU A 117 38.85 -32.33 -22.68
N GLN A 118 37.82 -32.36 -23.52
CA GLN A 118 37.77 -33.24 -24.70
C GLN A 118 38.95 -33.00 -25.65
N PHE A 119 39.34 -31.74 -25.86
CA PHE A 119 40.49 -31.40 -26.69
C PHE A 119 41.80 -31.89 -26.08
N ILE A 120 42.00 -31.71 -24.78
CA ILE A 120 43.18 -32.20 -24.05
C ILE A 120 43.27 -33.72 -24.15
N ASP A 121 42.16 -34.44 -23.98
CA ASP A 121 42.13 -35.90 -24.11
C ASP A 121 42.57 -36.36 -25.50
N ILE A 122 42.09 -35.72 -26.55
CA ILE A 122 42.51 -36.01 -27.94
C ILE A 122 44.01 -35.76 -28.12
N CYS A 123 44.53 -34.65 -27.59
CA CYS A 123 45.96 -34.35 -27.63
C CYS A 123 46.78 -35.41 -26.91
N ASN A 124 46.37 -35.81 -25.71
CA ASN A 124 47.03 -36.84 -24.91
C ASN A 124 47.01 -38.20 -25.62
N GLN A 125 45.86 -38.61 -26.17
CA GLN A 125 45.75 -39.85 -26.96
C GLN A 125 46.72 -39.86 -28.15
N ARG A 126 46.81 -38.74 -28.88
CA ARG A 126 47.73 -38.64 -30.02
C ARG A 126 49.20 -38.73 -29.62
N VAL A 127 49.57 -38.13 -28.50
CA VAL A 127 50.92 -38.23 -27.94
C VAL A 127 51.24 -39.68 -27.55
N MET A 128 50.33 -40.36 -26.85
CA MET A 128 50.50 -41.77 -26.47
C MET A 128 50.69 -42.70 -27.68
N VAL A 129 49.90 -42.52 -28.76
CA VAL A 129 50.06 -43.27 -30.01
C VAL A 129 51.41 -42.99 -30.68
N SER A 130 51.89 -41.74 -30.63
CA SER A 130 53.20 -41.39 -31.19
C SER A 130 54.37 -41.99 -30.40
N LEU A 131 54.25 -42.03 -29.06
CA LEU A 131 55.26 -42.63 -28.17
C LEU A 131 55.33 -44.14 -28.35
N THR A 132 54.19 -44.83 -28.33
CA THR A 132 54.10 -46.29 -28.58
C THR A 132 54.68 -46.67 -29.94
N ASN A 133 54.31 -45.97 -31.01
CA ASN A 133 54.90 -46.19 -32.34
C ASN A 133 56.42 -45.95 -32.40
N LYS A 134 56.97 -45.03 -31.57
CA LYS A 134 58.41 -44.80 -31.46
C LYS A 134 59.10 -45.92 -30.68
N GLU A 135 58.50 -46.41 -29.61
CA GLU A 135 59.00 -47.55 -28.83
C GLU A 135 59.03 -48.82 -29.69
N ASP A 136 57.97 -49.07 -30.47
CA ASP A 136 57.92 -50.19 -31.42
C ASP A 136 59.01 -50.10 -32.50
N ARG A 137 59.31 -48.89 -33.01
CA ARG A 137 60.43 -48.67 -33.94
C ARG A 137 61.80 -48.77 -33.28
N ALA A 138 61.93 -48.42 -32.01
CA ALA A 138 63.18 -48.54 -31.25
C ALA A 138 63.48 -49.99 -30.84
N GLY A 139 62.46 -50.82 -30.63
CA GLY A 139 62.59 -52.26 -30.38
C GLY A 139 62.85 -53.11 -31.62
N GLY A 140 62.58 -52.58 -32.83
CA GLY A 140 62.74 -53.29 -34.10
C GLY A 140 64.14 -53.25 -34.73
N THR A 141 65.08 -52.44 -34.20
CA THR A 141 66.41 -52.24 -34.78
C THR A 141 67.54 -53.02 -34.09
N SER A 142 67.24 -53.92 -33.15
CA SER A 142 68.27 -54.71 -32.44
C SER A 142 68.36 -56.19 -32.82
N SER A 143 67.79 -56.61 -33.96
CA SER A 143 67.94 -57.99 -34.46
C SER A 143 68.19 -58.03 -35.97
N GLY A 144 69.47 -57.99 -36.34
CA GLY A 144 69.91 -58.21 -37.72
C GLY A 144 71.42 -58.05 -37.83
N SER A 145 72.11 -59.20 -37.88
CA SER A 145 73.54 -59.37 -38.17
C SER A 145 73.95 -58.82 -39.53
#